data_AF-A0AAV6HRA1-F1
#
_entry.id   AF-A0AAV6HRA1-F1
#
_cell.length_a   1.000
_cell.length_b   1.000
_cell.length_c   1.000
_cell.angle_alpha   90.00
_cell.angle_beta   90.00
_cell.angle_gamma   90.00
#
_symmetry.space_group_name_H-M   'P 1'
#
loop_
_entity.id
_entity.type
_entity.pdbx_description
1 polymer ?
#
loop_
_entity_poly.entity_id
_entity_poly.type
_entity_poly.pdbx_seq_one_letter_code
_entity_poly.pdbx_strand_id
1 'polypeptide(L)'
;MAALKPNCNGFGALCYDPRFIGGDGVMFYFHGQKGGNFAVVSDDKLQINAHFIGSRPQGRRRDYTWVQALSVMFDTHTLVLGAKRVSHWDDNVDSLLVKWDGEEISVPTTGDAEWRVDSGERQVVVERTGDANSVRVMVTGLVQMDVKVVPIGEEDNRIHNYQIPADDAFAHLETQFKFFDLSELVEGILGKTYRPGYVSPAKKGVFMPMLGGEDKYQTLSLDSPDCKACRFQRRSEAASI
;
A
#
# COMPACT_ATOMS: atom_id res chain seq x y z
N MET A 1 -24.62 3.23 3.78
CA MET A 1 -24.07 4.57 3.43
C MET A 1 -23.27 4.42 2.14
N ALA A 2 -23.09 5.45 1.31
CA ALA A 2 -22.24 5.30 0.12
C ALA A 2 -20.80 5.07 0.57
N ALA A 3 -20.22 3.93 0.18
CA ALA A 3 -18.89 3.58 0.65
C ALA A 3 -17.86 4.59 0.13
N LEU A 4 -17.06 5.18 1.03
CA LEU A 4 -15.93 6.00 0.61
C LEU A 4 -14.80 5.07 0.18
N LYS A 5 -14.41 5.19 -1.10
CA LYS A 5 -13.42 4.36 -1.77
C LYS A 5 -12.16 5.18 -2.09
N PRO A 6 -10.99 4.52 -2.20
CA PRO A 6 -9.79 5.17 -2.70
C PRO A 6 -10.05 5.85 -4.06
N ASN A 7 -9.62 7.10 -4.23
CA ASN A 7 -9.62 7.71 -5.56
C ASN A 7 -8.37 7.24 -6.31
N CYS A 8 -8.51 6.16 -7.09
CA CYS A 8 -7.42 5.61 -7.87
C CYS A 8 -6.88 6.54 -8.98
N ASN A 9 -7.52 7.70 -9.22
CA ASN A 9 -7.07 8.73 -10.17
C ASN A 9 -6.54 10.00 -9.46
N GLY A 10 -6.49 10.01 -8.12
CA GLY A 10 -5.98 11.13 -7.33
C GLY A 10 -4.47 11.04 -7.07
N PHE A 11 -3.90 12.13 -6.57
CA PHE A 11 -2.53 12.13 -6.05
C PHE A 11 -2.37 11.08 -4.96
N GLY A 12 -1.20 10.41 -4.95
CA GLY A 12 -0.91 9.36 -3.99
C GLY A 12 -1.70 8.07 -4.23
N ALA A 13 -2.30 7.88 -5.40
CA ALA A 13 -2.97 6.62 -5.72
C ALA A 13 -1.95 5.49 -5.95
N LEU A 14 -2.29 4.30 -5.46
CA LEU A 14 -1.64 3.00 -5.69
C LEU A 14 -2.74 1.96 -5.87
N CYS A 15 -3.08 1.66 -7.13
CA CYS A 15 -4.20 0.77 -7.48
C CYS A 15 -3.84 -0.10 -8.70
N TYR A 16 -4.68 -1.07 -9.05
CA TYR A 16 -4.49 -1.92 -10.24
C TYR A 16 -3.15 -2.71 -10.18
N ASP A 17 -2.43 -2.82 -11.29
CA ASP A 17 -1.35 -3.79 -11.52
C ASP A 17 0.10 -3.25 -11.48
N PRO A 18 0.60 -2.78 -10.33
CA PRO A 18 0.16 -1.57 -9.68
C PRO A 18 0.57 -0.31 -10.46
N ARG A 19 -0.42 0.56 -10.62
CA ARG A 19 -0.31 1.92 -11.14
C ARG A 19 -0.24 2.90 -9.98
N PHE A 20 0.69 3.83 -10.07
CA PHE A 20 0.92 4.91 -9.14
C PHE A 20 0.54 6.26 -9.75
N ILE A 21 0.11 7.20 -8.92
CA ILE A 21 0.04 8.63 -9.26
C ILE A 21 0.86 9.39 -8.23
N GLY A 22 1.96 9.99 -8.68
CA GLY A 22 2.90 10.72 -7.83
C GLY A 22 2.30 11.96 -7.17
N GLY A 23 3.02 12.52 -6.19
CA GLY A 23 2.74 13.84 -5.62
C GLY A 23 2.87 14.97 -6.64
N ASP A 24 3.62 14.74 -7.72
CA ASP A 24 3.73 15.58 -8.91
C ASP A 24 2.57 15.40 -9.91
N GLY A 25 1.64 14.48 -9.63
CA GLY A 25 0.49 14.16 -10.49
C GLY A 25 0.84 13.26 -11.68
N VAL A 26 2.08 12.81 -11.80
CA VAL A 26 2.51 11.94 -12.90
C VAL A 26 2.08 10.50 -12.61
N MET A 27 1.35 9.92 -13.55
CA MET A 27 1.01 8.50 -13.53
C MET A 27 2.21 7.66 -14.00
N PHE A 28 2.50 6.58 -13.29
CA PHE A 28 3.51 5.61 -13.68
C PHE A 28 3.20 4.20 -13.13
N TYR A 29 3.89 3.21 -13.68
CA TYR A 29 3.82 1.83 -13.23
C TYR A 29 5.13 1.40 -12.59
N PHE A 30 5.03 0.57 -11.56
CA PHE A 30 6.16 -0.12 -10.95
C PHE A 30 5.69 -1.54 -10.65
N HIS A 31 6.21 -2.53 -11.37
CA HIS A 31 5.73 -3.91 -11.18
C HIS A 31 6.52 -4.66 -10.09
N GLY A 32 7.75 -4.27 -9.77
CA GLY A 32 8.58 -5.03 -8.84
C GLY A 32 8.69 -6.51 -9.27
N GLN A 33 8.73 -7.41 -8.28
CA GLN A 33 8.73 -8.85 -8.49
C GLN A 33 7.63 -9.51 -7.65
N LYS A 34 7.06 -10.62 -8.15
CA LYS A 34 6.15 -11.46 -7.35
C LYS A 34 6.83 -11.90 -6.05
N GLY A 35 6.14 -11.74 -4.93
CA GLY A 35 6.61 -12.08 -3.58
C GLY A 35 7.64 -11.08 -3.02
N GLY A 36 7.94 -9.99 -3.74
CA GLY A 36 8.87 -8.96 -3.29
C GLY A 36 8.25 -7.98 -2.31
N ASN A 37 9.10 -7.35 -1.51
CA ASN A 37 8.74 -6.24 -0.63
C ASN A 37 9.50 -4.99 -1.07
N PHE A 38 8.81 -3.85 -1.10
CA PHE A 38 9.42 -2.59 -1.54
C PHE A 38 8.95 -1.39 -0.72
N ALA A 39 9.87 -0.47 -0.43
CA ALA A 39 9.57 0.81 0.19
C ALA A 39 8.83 1.73 -0.80
N VAL A 40 7.55 1.99 -0.52
CA VAL A 40 6.70 2.91 -1.27
C VAL A 40 6.99 4.35 -0.86
N VAL A 41 7.17 4.58 0.44
CA VAL A 41 7.60 5.86 1.03
C VAL A 41 8.62 5.54 2.12
N SER A 42 9.71 6.28 2.19
CA SER A 42 10.67 6.22 3.30
C SER A 42 11.16 7.62 3.62
N ASP A 43 10.88 8.07 4.82
CA ASP A 43 11.27 9.37 5.36
C ASP A 43 11.63 9.22 6.84
N ASP A 44 12.17 10.26 7.45
CA ASP A 44 12.73 10.19 8.80
C ASP A 44 11.67 9.83 9.87
N LYS A 45 10.38 10.15 9.63
CA LYS A 45 9.27 9.89 10.57
C LYS A 45 8.33 8.74 10.17
N LEU A 46 8.41 8.28 8.92
CA LEU A 46 7.45 7.35 8.34
C LEU A 46 8.11 6.50 7.25
N GLN A 47 7.91 5.19 7.31
CA GLN A 47 8.14 4.31 6.17
C GLN A 47 6.90 3.46 5.88
N ILE A 48 6.54 3.37 4.61
CA ILE A 48 5.48 2.49 4.13
C ILE A 48 6.10 1.51 3.14
N ASN A 49 6.06 0.22 3.48
CA ASN A 49 6.44 -0.86 2.60
C ASN A 49 5.21 -1.54 2.01
N ALA A 50 5.35 -2.09 0.81
CA ALA A 50 4.32 -2.87 0.13
C ALA A 50 4.82 -4.29 -0.17
N HIS A 51 3.98 -5.29 0.11
CA HIS A 51 4.18 -6.67 -0.33
C HIS A 51 3.46 -6.91 -1.66
N PHE A 52 4.21 -7.38 -2.65
CA PHE A 52 3.71 -7.64 -4.00
C PHE A 52 3.37 -9.11 -4.17
N ILE A 53 2.13 -9.40 -4.56
CA ILE A 53 1.73 -10.70 -5.12
C ILE A 53 1.78 -10.65 -6.64
N GLY A 54 1.60 -11.79 -7.31
CA GLY A 54 1.66 -11.80 -8.76
C GLY A 54 1.50 -13.16 -9.42
N SER A 55 1.43 -13.13 -10.75
CA SER A 55 1.43 -14.30 -11.63
C SER A 55 2.43 -14.10 -12.77
N ARG A 56 2.96 -15.21 -13.30
CA ARG A 56 3.80 -15.19 -14.50
C ARG A 56 3.29 -16.25 -15.49
N PRO A 57 2.39 -15.86 -16.39
CA PRO A 57 1.98 -16.71 -17.52
C PRO A 57 3.18 -17.23 -18.31
N GLN A 58 3.06 -18.43 -18.87
CA GLN A 58 4.09 -19.02 -19.72
C GLN A 58 4.41 -18.09 -20.89
N GLY A 59 5.70 -17.87 -21.14
CA GLY A 59 6.17 -17.00 -22.23
C GLY A 59 6.31 -15.51 -21.87
N ARG A 60 5.83 -15.06 -20.69
CA ARG A 60 6.13 -13.70 -20.21
C ARG A 60 7.50 -13.62 -19.54
N ARG A 61 8.18 -12.50 -19.78
CA ARG A 61 9.48 -12.18 -19.15
C ARG A 61 9.35 -11.47 -17.80
N ARG A 62 8.17 -10.91 -17.48
CA ARG A 62 7.89 -10.14 -16.27
C ARG A 62 6.62 -10.64 -15.60
N ASP A 63 6.59 -10.51 -14.29
CA ASP A 63 5.40 -10.77 -13.49
C ASP A 63 4.31 -9.73 -13.78
N TYR A 64 3.06 -10.16 -13.76
CA TYR A 64 1.97 -9.29 -13.35
C TYR A 64 1.98 -9.24 -11.83
N THR A 65 1.75 -8.07 -11.27
CA THR A 65 1.83 -7.88 -9.81
C THR A 65 0.78 -6.94 -9.29
N TRP A 66 0.45 -7.12 -8.02
CA TRP A 66 -0.51 -6.31 -7.27
C TRP A 66 -0.02 -6.19 -5.82
N VAL A 67 -0.50 -5.18 -5.11
CA VAL A 67 -0.13 -4.96 -3.70
C VAL A 67 -1.09 -5.72 -2.80
N GLN A 68 -0.59 -6.74 -2.09
CA GLN A 68 -1.42 -7.51 -1.16
C GLN A 68 -1.43 -6.92 0.25
N ALA A 69 -0.33 -6.30 0.66
CA ALA A 69 -0.21 -5.74 2.00
C ALA A 69 0.64 -4.47 2.03
N LEU A 70 0.33 -3.60 2.99
CA LEU A 70 1.07 -2.40 3.32
C LEU A 70 1.48 -2.47 4.80
N SER A 71 2.73 -2.15 5.10
CA SER A 71 3.23 -1.98 6.47
C SER A 71 3.66 -0.54 6.67
N VAL A 72 2.99 0.13 7.60
CA VAL A 72 3.15 1.54 7.95
C VAL A 72 3.94 1.58 9.26
N MET A 73 5.22 1.95 9.17
CA MET A 73 6.15 2.03 10.28
C MET A 73 6.41 3.48 10.65
N PHE A 74 6.26 3.81 11.92
CA PHE A 74 6.48 5.15 12.46
C PHE A 74 6.82 5.05 13.95
N ASP A 75 7.62 5.98 14.46
CA ASP A 75 8.11 5.98 15.83
C ASP A 75 8.67 4.59 16.24
N THR A 76 8.01 3.87 17.16
CA THR A 76 8.30 2.48 17.57
C THR A 76 7.31 1.45 16.99
N HIS A 77 6.25 1.89 16.32
CA HIS A 77 5.07 1.08 15.99
C HIS A 77 5.03 0.62 14.53
N THR A 78 4.22 -0.41 14.29
CA THR A 78 3.92 -0.95 12.97
C THR A 78 2.42 -1.24 12.83
N LEU A 79 1.79 -0.61 11.84
CA LEU A 79 0.42 -0.93 11.42
C LEU A 79 0.47 -1.64 10.07
N VAL A 80 -0.10 -2.84 9.99
CA VAL A 80 -0.18 -3.60 8.73
C VAL A 80 -1.62 -3.66 8.25
N LEU A 81 -1.84 -3.36 6.97
CA LEU A 81 -3.08 -3.64 6.26
C LEU A 81 -2.81 -4.67 5.17
N GLY A 82 -3.70 -5.64 4.99
CA GLY A 82 -3.54 -6.67 3.99
C GLY A 82 -4.84 -7.24 3.44
N ALA A 83 -4.74 -7.90 2.30
CA ALA A 83 -5.78 -8.70 1.71
C ALA A 83 -5.56 -10.19 2.05
N LYS A 84 -6.54 -10.80 2.71
CA LYS A 84 -6.60 -12.25 2.94
C LYS A 84 -6.71 -12.96 1.60
N ARG A 85 -5.99 -14.08 1.46
CA ARG A 85 -6.13 -14.94 0.29
C ARG A 85 -7.51 -15.61 0.36
N VAL A 86 -8.31 -15.46 -0.70
CA VAL A 86 -9.66 -16.02 -0.80
C VAL A 86 -9.81 -16.75 -2.13
N SER A 87 -10.44 -17.91 -2.12
CA SER A 87 -10.66 -18.71 -3.34
C SER A 87 -11.78 -18.14 -4.20
N HIS A 88 -12.87 -17.71 -3.57
CA HIS A 88 -14.00 -17.06 -4.21
C HIS A 88 -14.27 -15.73 -3.53
N TRP A 89 -14.50 -14.70 -4.34
CA TRP A 89 -14.79 -13.37 -3.85
C TRP A 89 -16.26 -13.26 -3.44
N ASP A 90 -16.52 -12.64 -2.30
CA ASP A 90 -17.84 -12.20 -1.85
C ASP A 90 -17.71 -10.77 -1.32
N ASP A 91 -18.40 -9.82 -1.97
CA ASP A 91 -18.35 -8.40 -1.59
C ASP A 91 -18.83 -8.13 -0.16
N ASN A 92 -19.57 -9.06 0.45
CA ASN A 92 -20.13 -8.92 1.80
C ASN A 92 -19.26 -9.56 2.88
N VAL A 93 -18.17 -10.24 2.52
CA VAL A 93 -17.27 -10.91 3.45
C VAL A 93 -15.94 -10.16 3.52
N ASP A 94 -15.51 -9.83 4.74
CA ASP A 94 -14.23 -9.16 4.95
C ASP A 94 -13.05 -10.06 4.58
N SER A 95 -12.35 -9.65 3.54
CA SER A 95 -11.01 -10.09 3.16
C SER A 95 -9.94 -9.11 3.66
N LEU A 96 -10.30 -8.08 4.42
CA LEU A 96 -9.36 -7.16 5.06
C LEU A 96 -8.68 -7.82 6.27
N LEU A 97 -7.38 -7.65 6.37
CA LEU A 97 -6.54 -7.98 7.51
C LEU A 97 -5.95 -6.67 8.04
N VAL A 98 -6.04 -6.45 9.35
CA VAL A 98 -5.36 -5.33 10.02
C VAL A 98 -4.57 -5.87 11.21
N LYS A 99 -3.31 -5.45 11.35
CA LYS A 99 -2.48 -5.78 12.50
C LYS A 99 -1.87 -4.55 13.14
N TRP A 100 -1.86 -4.51 14.45
CA TRP A 100 -1.16 -3.51 15.25
C TRP A 100 -0.03 -4.20 16.01
N ASP A 101 1.22 -3.78 15.78
CA ASP A 101 2.43 -4.33 16.41
C ASP A 101 2.51 -5.87 16.39
N GLY A 102 2.06 -6.45 15.27
CA GLY A 102 2.09 -7.90 15.02
C GLY A 102 0.81 -8.64 15.43
N GLU A 103 -0.07 -8.02 16.22
CA GLU A 103 -1.34 -8.62 16.66
C GLU A 103 -2.49 -8.27 15.70
N GLU A 104 -3.29 -9.25 15.27
CA GLU A 104 -4.47 -9.00 14.44
C GLU A 104 -5.56 -8.31 15.26
N ILE A 105 -6.08 -7.21 14.71
CA ILE A 105 -7.16 -6.42 15.32
C ILE A 105 -8.43 -6.53 14.48
N SER A 106 -9.57 -6.48 15.17
CA SER A 106 -10.87 -6.43 14.50
C SER A 106 -11.35 -4.98 14.40
N VAL A 107 -11.67 -4.54 13.18
CA VAL A 107 -12.27 -3.22 12.93
C VAL A 107 -13.80 -3.38 12.96
N PRO A 108 -14.51 -2.79 13.94
CA PRO A 108 -15.95 -2.93 14.09
C PRO A 108 -16.73 -2.48 12.85
N THR A 109 -17.83 -3.16 12.53
CA THR A 109 -18.75 -2.78 11.43
C THR A 109 -20.04 -2.12 11.93
N THR A 110 -20.20 -1.99 13.24
CA THR A 110 -21.36 -1.37 13.91
C THR A 110 -20.89 -0.38 14.98
N GLY A 111 -21.77 0.50 15.45
CA GLY A 111 -21.42 1.56 16.40
C GLY A 111 -20.61 2.67 15.72
N ASP A 112 -19.52 3.10 16.34
CA ASP A 112 -18.59 4.10 15.76
C ASP A 112 -17.84 3.54 14.54
N ALA A 113 -17.90 2.22 14.31
CA ALA A 113 -17.30 1.51 13.19
C ALA A 113 -15.80 1.79 13.00
N GLU A 114 -15.09 2.06 14.09
CA GLU A 114 -13.65 2.34 14.10
C GLU A 114 -12.92 1.54 15.18
N TRP A 115 -11.64 1.29 14.92
CA TRP A 115 -10.66 0.91 15.92
C TRP A 115 -9.69 2.08 16.13
N ARG A 116 -9.34 2.37 17.38
CA ARG A 116 -8.51 3.51 17.76
C ARG A 116 -7.52 3.13 18.84
N VAL A 117 -6.30 3.63 18.73
CA VAL A 117 -5.28 3.57 19.79
C VAL A 117 -4.58 4.92 19.91
N ASP A 118 -4.24 5.29 21.15
CA ASP A 118 -3.35 6.40 21.44
C ASP A 118 -1.99 5.82 21.87
N SER A 119 -0.96 6.04 21.05
CA SER A 119 0.40 5.58 21.31
C SER A 119 1.26 6.62 22.05
N GLY A 120 0.63 7.63 22.66
CA GLY A 120 1.28 8.72 23.39
C GLY A 120 1.78 9.83 22.47
N GLU A 121 2.59 9.50 21.46
CA GLU A 121 3.03 10.48 20.45
C GLU A 121 1.95 10.74 19.39
N ARG A 122 1.12 9.73 19.09
CA ARG A 122 0.16 9.76 17.99
C ARG A 122 -1.11 9.01 18.32
N GLN A 123 -2.18 9.42 17.68
CA GLN A 123 -3.39 8.64 17.59
C GLN A 123 -3.43 7.91 16.25
N VAL A 124 -3.83 6.64 16.30
CA VAL A 124 -4.09 5.83 15.11
C VAL A 124 -5.56 5.47 15.10
N VAL A 125 -6.22 5.73 13.98
CA VAL A 125 -7.64 5.41 13.76
C VAL A 125 -7.74 4.57 12.50
N VAL A 126 -8.46 3.45 12.57
CA VAL A 126 -8.86 2.63 11.44
C VAL A 126 -10.39 2.60 11.43
N GLU A 127 -10.99 3.39 10.55
CA GLU A 127 -12.43 3.62 10.43
C GLU A 127 -12.99 2.83 9.25
N ARG A 128 -14.14 2.17 9.40
CA ARG A 128 -14.87 1.57 8.27
C ARG A 128 -15.46 2.64 7.38
N THR A 129 -15.21 2.48 6.09
CA THR A 129 -15.78 3.38 5.07
C THR A 129 -16.81 2.70 4.19
N GLY A 130 -17.07 1.41 4.41
CA GLY A 130 -18.09 0.61 3.73
C GLY A 130 -18.42 -0.64 4.54
N ASP A 131 -19.42 -1.39 4.10
CA ASP A 131 -19.95 -2.53 4.85
C ASP A 131 -18.91 -3.66 5.02
N ALA A 132 -18.03 -3.85 4.02
CA ALA A 132 -16.88 -4.75 4.07
C ALA A 132 -15.72 -4.18 3.24
N ASN A 133 -14.51 -4.69 3.51
CA ASN A 133 -13.31 -4.52 2.69
C ASN A 133 -12.78 -3.09 2.50
N SER A 134 -13.39 -2.08 3.12
CA SER A 134 -13.02 -0.67 2.94
C SER A 134 -12.80 0.03 4.28
N VAL A 135 -11.63 0.65 4.43
CA VAL A 135 -11.26 1.42 5.62
C VAL A 135 -10.55 2.71 5.26
N ARG A 136 -10.67 3.68 6.16
CA ARG A 136 -9.80 4.84 6.24
C ARG A 136 -8.88 4.67 7.44
N VAL A 137 -7.59 4.81 7.20
CA VAL A 137 -6.56 4.84 8.23
C VAL A 137 -6.09 6.27 8.41
N MET A 138 -5.94 6.72 9.64
CA MET A 138 -5.29 7.98 9.99
C MET A 138 -4.22 7.72 11.05
N VAL A 139 -2.98 8.11 10.75
CA VAL A 139 -1.89 8.20 11.72
C VAL A 139 -1.60 9.68 11.92
N THR A 140 -1.95 10.23 13.09
CA THR A 140 -1.95 11.67 13.34
C THR A 140 -0.61 12.32 12.97
N GLY A 141 -0.70 13.33 12.10
CA GLY A 141 0.44 14.12 11.64
C GLY A 141 1.32 13.45 10.58
N LEU A 142 1.07 12.19 10.20
CA LEU A 142 1.90 11.47 9.21
C LEU A 142 1.17 11.21 7.91
N VAL A 143 0.12 10.40 7.96
CA VAL A 143 -0.56 9.89 6.76
C VAL A 143 -2.02 9.58 7.02
N GLN A 144 -2.85 9.86 6.02
CA GLN A 144 -4.17 9.27 5.85
C GLN A 144 -4.13 8.32 4.65
N MET A 145 -4.77 7.15 4.79
CA MET A 145 -4.88 6.15 3.73
C MET A 145 -6.34 5.75 3.59
N ASP A 146 -6.92 5.94 2.41
CA ASP A 146 -8.18 5.28 2.06
C ASP A 146 -7.79 3.97 1.36
N VAL A 147 -8.23 2.83 1.91
CA VAL A 147 -7.83 1.48 1.46
C VAL A 147 -9.07 0.64 1.17
N LYS A 148 -9.03 -0.09 0.04
CA LYS A 148 -10.05 -1.08 -0.30
C LYS A 148 -9.40 -2.38 -0.74
N VAL A 149 -9.90 -3.51 -0.25
CA VAL A 149 -9.59 -4.83 -0.78
C VAL A 149 -10.50 -5.11 -1.99
N VAL A 150 -9.91 -5.53 -3.10
CA VAL A 150 -10.61 -5.87 -4.35
C VAL A 150 -10.09 -7.20 -4.92
N PRO A 151 -10.91 -7.97 -5.64
CA PRO A 151 -10.45 -9.14 -6.38
C PRO A 151 -9.95 -8.75 -7.77
N ILE A 152 -9.36 -9.71 -8.47
CA ILE A 152 -9.29 -9.66 -9.94
C ILE A 152 -10.54 -10.32 -10.49
N GLY A 153 -11.38 -9.55 -11.17
CA GLY A 153 -12.59 -10.07 -11.81
C GLY A 153 -12.29 -10.94 -13.02
N GLU A 154 -13.20 -11.86 -13.37
CA GLU A 154 -13.05 -12.74 -14.55
C GLU A 154 -12.87 -11.96 -15.86
N GLU A 155 -13.61 -10.86 -16.01
CA GLU A 155 -13.51 -10.01 -17.19
C GLU A 155 -12.13 -9.34 -17.29
N ASP A 156 -11.61 -8.81 -16.18
CA ASP A 156 -10.29 -8.20 -16.10
C ASP A 156 -9.18 -9.23 -16.40
N ASN A 157 -9.27 -10.41 -15.77
CA ASN A 157 -8.39 -11.55 -16.05
C ASN A 157 -8.39 -11.95 -17.53
N ARG A 158 -9.56 -11.94 -18.18
CA ARG A 158 -9.71 -12.27 -19.61
C ARG A 158 -9.14 -11.18 -20.52
N ILE A 159 -9.45 -9.91 -20.27
CA ILE A 159 -9.00 -8.79 -21.11
C ILE A 159 -7.48 -8.64 -21.05
N HIS A 160 -6.89 -8.80 -19.86
CA HIS A 160 -5.45 -8.62 -19.66
C HIS A 160 -4.65 -9.93 -19.74
N ASN A 161 -5.34 -11.07 -19.90
CA ASN A 161 -4.75 -12.41 -19.97
C ASN A 161 -3.79 -12.67 -18.80
N TYR A 162 -4.24 -12.36 -17.57
CA TYR A 162 -3.44 -12.57 -16.36
C TYR A 162 -3.25 -14.07 -16.03
N GLN A 163 -4.15 -14.92 -16.55
CA GLN A 163 -4.17 -16.37 -16.32
C GLN A 163 -4.23 -16.71 -14.82
N ILE A 164 -5.05 -15.95 -14.10
CA ILE A 164 -5.32 -16.20 -12.68
C ILE A 164 -6.03 -17.56 -12.55
N PRO A 165 -5.58 -18.44 -11.63
CA PRO A 165 -6.22 -19.73 -11.40
C PRO A 165 -7.61 -19.57 -10.78
N ALA A 166 -8.49 -20.52 -11.05
CA ALA A 166 -9.91 -20.45 -10.65
C ALA A 166 -10.15 -20.59 -9.13
N ASP A 167 -9.15 -21.05 -8.38
CA ASP A 167 -9.18 -21.25 -6.92
C ASP A 167 -8.55 -20.09 -6.13
N ASP A 168 -8.33 -18.94 -6.77
CA ASP A 168 -7.75 -17.76 -6.13
C ASP A 168 -8.31 -16.46 -6.76
N ALA A 169 -8.97 -15.64 -5.96
CA ALA A 169 -9.51 -14.35 -6.41
C ALA A 169 -8.42 -13.27 -6.58
N PHE A 170 -7.19 -13.54 -6.13
CA PHE A 170 -6.08 -12.58 -6.15
C PHE A 170 -6.46 -11.25 -5.47
N ALA A 171 -7.05 -11.36 -4.28
CA ALA A 171 -7.43 -10.20 -3.49
C ALA A 171 -6.21 -9.31 -3.20
N HIS A 172 -6.34 -8.01 -3.46
CA HIS A 172 -5.27 -7.03 -3.34
C HIS A 172 -5.84 -5.66 -2.94
N LEU A 173 -4.94 -4.72 -2.65
CA LEU A 173 -5.24 -3.40 -2.14
C LEU A 173 -5.27 -2.36 -3.26
N GLU A 174 -6.36 -1.61 -3.30
CA GLU A 174 -6.39 -0.26 -3.87
C GLU A 174 -6.19 0.73 -2.72
N THR A 175 -5.29 1.69 -2.88
CA THR A 175 -4.96 2.64 -1.82
C THR A 175 -4.80 4.05 -2.38
N GLN A 176 -5.25 5.04 -1.61
CA GLN A 176 -4.95 6.43 -1.84
C GLN A 176 -4.28 7.00 -0.59
N PHE A 177 -3.06 7.51 -0.76
CA PHE A 177 -2.31 8.16 0.32
C PHE A 177 -2.51 9.68 0.30
N LYS A 178 -2.63 10.26 1.48
CA LYS A 178 -2.47 11.69 1.74
C LYS A 178 -1.46 11.86 2.86
N PHE A 179 -0.30 12.41 2.53
CA PHE A 179 0.77 12.66 3.50
C PHE A 179 0.69 14.08 4.05
N PHE A 180 1.10 14.26 5.31
CA PHE A 180 0.96 15.55 6.01
C PHE A 180 2.30 16.24 6.32
N ASP A 181 3.37 15.47 6.55
CA ASP A 181 4.65 16.00 7.06
C ASP A 181 5.85 15.24 6.45
N LEU A 182 5.92 15.21 5.12
CA LEU A 182 7.09 14.67 4.41
C LEU A 182 8.21 15.71 4.32
N SER A 183 9.45 15.29 4.57
CA SER A 183 10.64 16.09 4.37
C SER A 183 10.95 16.29 2.89
N GLU A 184 11.79 17.28 2.58
CA GLU A 184 12.29 17.51 1.21
C GLU A 184 13.20 16.38 0.70
N LEU A 185 13.60 15.46 1.57
CA LEU A 185 14.48 14.34 1.28
C LEU A 185 13.74 12.99 1.21
N VAL A 186 12.40 12.99 1.25
CA VAL A 186 11.59 11.78 1.20
C VAL A 186 11.98 10.87 0.01
N GLU A 187 12.15 9.59 0.33
CA GLU A 187 12.51 8.52 -0.59
C GLU A 187 11.35 7.52 -0.75
N GLY A 188 11.57 6.48 -1.55
CA GLY A 188 10.59 5.46 -1.88
C GLY A 188 10.06 5.59 -3.30
N ILE A 189 9.40 4.53 -3.79
CA ILE A 189 8.85 4.46 -5.15
C ILE A 189 7.90 5.64 -5.43
N LEU A 190 6.98 5.89 -4.50
CA LEU A 190 6.03 6.99 -4.53
C LEU A 190 6.59 8.23 -3.81
N GLY A 191 7.21 8.05 -2.65
CA GLY A 191 7.64 9.16 -1.79
C GLY A 191 8.53 10.17 -2.51
N LYS A 192 9.47 9.70 -3.34
CA LYS A 192 10.36 10.59 -4.12
C LYS A 192 9.65 11.63 -4.98
N THR A 193 8.42 11.34 -5.41
CA THR A 193 7.63 12.21 -6.28
C THR A 193 7.06 13.43 -5.55
N TYR A 194 7.13 13.45 -4.22
CA TYR A 194 6.72 14.58 -3.38
C TYR A 194 7.87 15.56 -3.12
N ARG A 195 9.11 15.23 -3.53
CA ARG A 195 10.26 16.12 -3.28
C ARG A 195 10.18 17.40 -4.12
N PRO A 196 10.51 18.57 -3.54
CA PRO A 196 10.65 19.80 -4.30
C PRO A 196 11.63 19.62 -5.47
N GLY A 197 11.23 20.05 -6.67
CA GLY A 197 12.07 19.97 -7.86
C GLY A 197 12.28 18.56 -8.42
N TYR A 198 11.58 17.54 -7.92
CA TYR A 198 11.62 16.20 -8.52
C TYR A 198 11.08 16.27 -9.96
N VAL A 199 11.84 15.71 -10.90
CA VAL A 199 11.43 15.56 -12.30
C VAL A 199 11.28 14.08 -12.59
N SER A 200 10.03 13.65 -12.77
CA SER A 200 9.74 12.25 -13.07
C SER A 200 10.39 11.80 -14.39
N PRO A 201 11.18 10.71 -14.39
CA PRO A 201 11.73 10.13 -15.62
C PRO A 201 10.71 9.28 -16.38
N ALA A 202 9.45 9.22 -15.92
CA ALA A 202 8.38 8.47 -16.56
C ALA A 202 8.15 8.99 -17.99
N LYS A 203 8.12 8.08 -18.96
CA LYS A 203 7.95 8.44 -20.37
C LYS A 203 6.57 9.05 -20.59
N LYS A 204 6.51 10.26 -21.15
CA LYS A 204 5.24 10.90 -21.51
C LYS A 204 4.68 10.30 -22.80
N GLY A 205 3.36 10.22 -22.92
CA GLY A 205 2.66 9.81 -24.14
C GLY A 205 2.67 8.31 -24.45
N VAL A 206 3.11 7.46 -23.52
CA VAL A 206 2.98 5.99 -23.62
C VAL A 206 1.90 5.49 -22.68
N PHE A 207 1.26 4.37 -23.03
CA PHE A 207 0.15 3.81 -22.26
C PHE A 207 0.56 3.33 -20.86
N MET A 208 1.73 2.70 -20.73
CA MET A 208 2.28 2.20 -19.46
C MET A 208 3.69 2.75 -19.23
N PRO A 209 3.82 3.97 -18.68
CA PRO A 209 5.12 4.53 -18.36
C PRO A 209 5.72 3.84 -17.13
N MET A 210 6.68 2.96 -17.36
CA MET A 210 7.36 2.21 -16.31
C MET A 210 8.46 3.03 -15.62
N LEU A 211 8.48 3.00 -14.29
CA LEU A 211 9.62 3.43 -13.49
C LEU A 211 10.31 2.22 -12.85
N GLY A 212 11.64 2.21 -12.90
CA GLY A 212 12.46 1.28 -12.14
C GLY A 212 12.84 1.84 -10.75
N GLY A 213 13.72 1.12 -10.08
CA GLY A 213 14.21 1.43 -8.73
C GLY A 213 14.04 0.28 -7.75
N GLU A 214 13.73 -0.91 -8.27
CA GLU A 214 13.61 -2.16 -7.53
C GLU A 214 14.84 -2.38 -6.64
N ASP A 215 16.04 -2.20 -7.19
CA ASP A 215 17.30 -2.41 -6.49
C ASP A 215 17.56 -1.40 -5.35
N LYS A 216 16.90 -0.24 -5.39
CA LYS A 216 17.02 0.83 -4.38
C LYS A 216 16.05 0.65 -3.23
N TYR A 217 14.83 0.21 -3.55
CA TYR A 217 13.70 0.20 -2.61
C TYR A 217 13.29 -1.19 -2.16
N GLN A 218 13.91 -2.25 -2.66
CA GLN A 218 13.64 -3.60 -2.16
C GLN A 218 14.05 -3.72 -0.69
N THR A 219 13.13 -4.25 0.12
CA THR A 219 13.33 -4.57 1.54
C THR A 219 13.36 -6.09 1.72
N LEU A 220 13.98 -6.56 2.81
CA LEU A 220 14.10 -8.00 3.10
C LEU A 220 12.76 -8.63 3.50
N SER A 221 11.93 -7.87 4.19
CA SER A 221 10.59 -8.27 4.64
C SER A 221 9.65 -7.08 4.59
N LEU A 222 8.35 -7.35 4.76
CA LEU A 222 7.32 -6.31 4.79
C LEU A 222 7.59 -5.28 5.91
N ASP A 223 8.07 -5.72 7.07
CA ASP A 223 8.29 -4.85 8.25
C ASP A 223 9.77 -4.43 8.44
N SER A 224 10.61 -4.65 7.42
CA SER A 224 12.01 -4.21 7.44
C SER A 224 12.12 -2.75 7.04
N PRO A 225 12.73 -1.87 7.88
CA PRO A 225 12.96 -0.48 7.50
C PRO A 225 14.11 -0.35 6.48
N ASP A 226 14.92 -1.39 6.31
CA ASP A 226 16.17 -1.32 5.58
C ASP A 226 16.01 -1.52 4.07
N CYS A 227 16.44 -0.53 3.30
CA CYS A 227 16.72 -0.63 1.87
C CYS A 227 17.83 0.35 1.49
N LYS A 228 18.42 0.24 0.28
CA LYS A 228 19.60 1.05 -0.10
C LYS A 228 19.36 2.57 -0.07
N ALA A 229 18.12 3.00 -0.28
CA ALA A 229 17.74 4.41 -0.26
C ALA A 229 16.76 4.76 0.88
N CYS A 230 16.47 3.81 1.77
CA CYS A 230 15.56 4.04 2.89
C CYS A 230 16.25 4.94 3.93
N ARG A 231 15.42 5.76 4.58
CA ARG A 231 15.86 6.80 5.52
C ARG A 231 15.33 6.58 6.92
N PHE A 232 14.16 5.97 7.02
CA PHE A 232 13.50 5.72 8.30
C PHE A 232 14.39 4.88 9.21
N GLN A 233 14.50 5.30 10.45
CA GLN A 233 15.12 4.54 11.51
C GLN A 233 14.08 4.33 12.60
N ARG A 234 13.69 3.07 12.82
CA ARG A 234 12.77 2.74 13.92
C ARG A 234 13.42 3.18 15.22
N ARG A 235 12.71 3.98 16.01
CA ARG A 235 13.18 4.32 17.34
C ARG A 235 13.22 3.03 18.14
N SER A 236 14.33 2.74 18.81
CA SER A 236 14.32 1.76 19.88
C SER A 236 13.43 2.32 21.00
N GLU A 237 12.53 1.51 21.57
CA GLU A 237 11.96 1.85 22.88
C GLU A 237 13.15 2.16 23.79
N ALA A 238 13.27 3.42 24.22
CA ALA A 238 14.22 3.74 25.26
C ALA A 238 13.81 2.86 26.44
N ALA A 239 14.67 1.91 26.84
CA ALA A 239 14.50 1.21 28.09
C ALA A 239 14.41 2.30 29.16
N SER A 240 13.22 2.53 29.68
CA SER A 240 13.00 3.42 30.81
C SER A 240 13.88 2.89 31.94
N ILE A 241 14.98 3.60 32.20
CA ILE A 241 15.82 3.40 33.39
C ILE A 241 15.13 4.10 34.56
#